data_AF-A0A8X6KCY3-F1
#
_entry.id   AF-A0A8X6KCY3-F1
#
_cell.length_a   1.000
_cell.length_b   1.000
_cell.length_c   1.000
_cell.angle_alpha   90.00
_cell.angle_beta   90.00
_cell.angle_gamma   90.00
#
_symmetry.space_group_name_H-M   'P 1'
#
loop_
_entity.id
_entity.type
_entity.pdbx_description
1 polymer ?
#
loop_
_entity_poly.entity_id
_entity_poly.type
_entity_poly.pdbx_seq_one_letter_code
_entity_poly.pdbx_strand_id
1 'polypeptide(L)'
;MTSRINYDEIAKSQELDLEIQNLISNPQGLQLKKIVMLNSDIPLFCDLSTEKARPLIPKEYRQGIFSPLHNMSHPGIRATTKLIRSRFVWPSTGKYCSTWSKYWIPRKKAK
;
A
#
# COMPACT_ATOMS: atom_id res chain seq x y z
N MET A 1 10.53 0.16 -14.35
CA MET A 1 10.31 1.48 -13.74
C MET A 1 9.17 1.35 -12.76
N THR A 2 9.44 1.33 -11.46
CA THR A 2 8.39 1.50 -10.43
C THR A 2 7.76 2.87 -10.63
N SER A 3 6.44 2.96 -10.82
CA SER A 3 5.78 4.27 -10.87
C SER A 3 6.13 5.03 -9.60
N ARG A 4 6.61 6.27 -9.75
CA ARG A 4 6.93 7.12 -8.62
C ARG A 4 5.66 7.31 -7.79
N ILE A 5 5.69 6.86 -6.54
CA ILE A 5 4.56 7.03 -5.63
C ILE A 5 4.48 8.52 -5.30
N ASN A 6 3.34 9.15 -5.60
CA ASN A 6 3.07 10.53 -5.22
C ASN A 6 2.48 10.53 -3.80
N TYR A 7 3.32 10.85 -2.81
CA TYR A 7 2.91 10.86 -1.41
C TYR A 7 2.00 12.04 -1.05
N ASP A 8 2.08 13.15 -1.78
CA ASP A 8 1.20 14.31 -1.54
C ASP A 8 -0.25 14.00 -1.94
N GLU A 9 -0.43 13.28 -3.05
CA GLU A 9 -1.73 12.78 -3.46
C GLU A 9 -2.28 11.75 -2.46
N ILE A 10 -1.45 10.80 -2.02
CA ILE A 10 -1.84 9.84 -0.98
C ILE A 10 -2.25 10.55 0.30
N ALA A 11 -1.50 11.56 0.74
CA ALA A 11 -1.80 12.34 1.94
C ALA A 11 -3.20 12.96 1.88
N LYS A 12 -3.54 13.59 0.75
CA LYS A 12 -4.86 14.19 0.52
C LYS A 12 -5.97 13.14 0.52
N SER A 13 -5.74 12.01 -0.16
CA SER A 13 -6.74 10.94 -0.23
C SER A 13 -6.94 10.18 1.08
N GLN A 14 -5.96 10.16 1.99
CA GLN A 14 -6.15 9.58 3.33
C GLN A 14 -7.26 10.30 4.10
N GLU A 15 -7.48 11.58 3.88
CA GLU A 15 -8.52 12.37 4.57
C GLU A 15 -9.93 11.99 4.13
N LEU A 16 -10.08 11.56 2.88
CA LEU A 16 -11.37 11.20 2.27
C LEU A 16 -11.67 9.70 2.33
N ASP A 17 -10.67 8.85 2.57
CA ASP A 17 -10.85 7.40 2.62
C ASP A 17 -11.39 6.96 3.99
N LEU A 18 -12.68 6.60 4.03
CA LEU A 18 -13.37 6.12 5.23
C LEU A 18 -12.69 4.92 5.89
N GLU A 19 -12.10 4.01 5.11
CA GLU A 19 -11.40 2.84 5.65
C GLU A 19 -10.11 3.26 6.36
N ILE A 20 -9.42 4.27 5.84
CA ILE A 20 -8.26 4.88 6.50
C ILE A 20 -8.67 5.64 7.76
N GLN A 21 -9.75 6.43 7.71
CA GLN A 21 -10.26 7.15 8.89
C GLN A 21 -10.67 6.22 10.03
N ASN A 22 -11.30 5.08 9.69
CA ASN A 22 -11.63 4.04 10.66
C ASN A 22 -10.37 3.42 11.27
N LEU A 23 -9.34 3.18 10.47
CA LEU A 23 -8.06 2.64 10.96
C LEU A 23 -7.32 3.65 11.85
N ILE A 24 -7.40 4.95 11.55
CA ILE A 24 -6.82 6.01 12.38
C ILE A 24 -7.54 6.08 13.73
N SER A 25 -8.87 5.98 13.72
CA SER A 25 -9.70 6.00 14.93
C SER A 25 -9.53 4.74 15.79
N ASN A 26 -9.27 3.59 15.17
CA ASN A 26 -9.01 2.33 15.86
C ASN A 26 -7.77 1.61 15.27
N PRO A 27 -6.56 1.93 15.75
CA PRO A 27 -5.30 1.50 15.14
C PRO A 27 -5.01 -0.01 15.20
N GLN A 28 -5.77 -0.83 15.92
CA GLN A 28 -5.59 -2.29 16.01
C GLN A 28 -4.12 -2.73 16.25
N GLY A 29 -3.38 -2.01 17.11
CA GLY A 29 -1.97 -2.30 17.43
C GLY A 29 -0.93 -1.61 16.53
N LEU A 30 -1.36 -0.81 15.56
CA LEU A 30 -0.49 0.07 14.76
C LEU A 30 -0.12 1.34 15.55
N GLN A 31 1.06 1.88 15.30
CA GLN A 31 1.51 3.16 15.87
C GLN A 31 1.40 4.24 14.79
N LEU A 32 0.21 4.82 14.66
CA LEU A 32 -0.11 5.75 13.58
C LEU A 32 0.30 7.18 13.95
N LYS A 33 1.16 7.80 13.13
CA LYS A 33 1.52 9.22 13.24
C LYS A 33 1.62 9.86 11.86
N LYS A 34 1.32 11.17 11.77
CA LYS A 34 1.62 11.95 10.58
C LYS A 34 3.13 12.22 10.52
N ILE A 35 3.77 11.88 9.41
CA ILE A 35 5.17 12.20 9.13
C ILE A 35 5.31 12.71 7.70
N VAL A 36 6.35 13.50 7.45
CA VAL A 36 6.72 13.91 6.09
C VAL A 36 7.61 12.82 5.49
N MET A 37 7.18 12.22 4.38
CA MET A 37 7.95 11.20 3.67
C MET A 37 8.93 11.85 2.67
N LEU A 38 9.94 11.08 2.24
CA LEU A 38 10.89 11.53 1.24
C LEU A 38 10.15 11.91 -0.07
N ASN A 39 10.40 13.13 -0.57
CA ASN A 39 9.71 13.72 -1.73
C ASN A 39 8.22 14.03 -1.51
N SER A 40 7.86 14.42 -0.30
CA SER A 40 6.53 14.94 0.04
C SER A 40 6.69 16.20 0.85
N ASP A 41 5.83 17.19 0.61
CA ASP A 41 5.76 18.41 1.42
C ASP A 41 4.60 18.36 2.43
N ILE A 42 3.79 17.30 2.36
CA ILE A 42 2.57 17.15 3.15
C ILE A 42 2.74 15.98 4.14
N PRO A 43 2.45 16.16 5.44
CA PRO A 43 2.44 15.05 6.38
C PRO A 43 1.36 14.03 6.06
N LEU A 44 1.72 12.75 5.93
CA LEU A 44 0.76 11.65 5.78
C LEU A 44 0.84 10.67 6.95
N PHE A 45 -0.27 9.98 7.20
CA PHE A 45 -0.33 8.93 8.21
C PHE A 45 0.51 7.73 7.80
N CYS A 46 1.43 7.38 8.70
CA CYS A 46 2.30 6.22 8.61
C CYS A 46 2.19 5.41 9.89
N ASP A 47 2.35 4.09 9.76
CA ASP A 47 2.60 3.21 10.87
C ASP A 47 4.10 3.16 11.19
N LEU A 48 4.43 3.41 12.45
CA LEU A 48 5.78 3.44 13.01
C LEU A 48 6.06 2.26 13.95
N SER A 49 5.17 1.28 14.01
CA SER A 49 5.35 0.07 14.84
C SER A 49 6.53 -0.82 14.40
N THR A 50 7.14 -0.52 13.25
CA THR A 50 8.27 -1.24 12.67
C THR A 50 9.45 -0.30 12.46
N GLU A 51 10.65 -0.84 12.26
CA GLU A 51 11.88 -0.07 12.00
C GLU A 51 11.76 0.94 10.85
N LYS A 52 10.94 0.64 9.85
CA LYS A 52 10.65 1.53 8.72
C LYS A 52 9.24 2.06 8.83
N ALA A 53 9.08 3.36 8.57
CA ALA A 53 7.77 3.97 8.45
C ALA A 53 7.01 3.39 7.26
N ARG A 54 5.77 2.95 7.49
CA ARG A 54 4.91 2.33 6.48
C ARG A 54 3.67 3.20 6.24
N PRO A 55 3.58 3.93 5.12
CA PRO A 55 2.43 4.78 4.84
C PRO A 55 1.14 3.98 4.68
N LEU A 56 0.04 4.58 5.15
CA LEU A 56 -1.29 4.06 4.97
C LEU A 56 -1.75 4.36 3.53
N ILE A 57 -2.20 3.35 2.81
CA ILE A 57 -2.51 3.46 1.38
C ILE A 57 -4.04 3.42 1.17
N PRO A 58 -4.64 4.54 0.71
CA PRO A 58 -6.04 4.59 0.31
C PRO A 58 -6.36 3.59 -0.80
N LYS A 59 -7.61 3.14 -0.87
CA LYS A 59 -8.04 2.04 -1.76
C LYS A 59 -7.65 2.26 -3.23
N GLU A 60 -7.77 3.49 -3.73
CA GLU A 60 -7.51 3.86 -5.12
C GLU A 60 -6.04 3.67 -5.54
N TYR A 61 -5.07 3.81 -4.62
CA TYR A 61 -3.64 3.66 -4.94
C TYR A 61 -3.14 2.22 -4.80
N ARG A 62 -3.89 1.34 -4.15
CA ARG A 62 -3.43 -0.04 -3.85
C ARG A 62 -3.13 -0.84 -5.10
N GLN A 63 -3.90 -0.68 -6.17
CA GLN A 63 -3.68 -1.39 -7.43
C GLN A 63 -2.40 -0.92 -8.13
N GLY A 64 -2.16 0.40 -8.14
CA GLY A 64 -0.96 1.01 -8.71
C GLY A 64 0.32 0.59 -7.98
N ILE A 65 0.23 0.30 -6.69
CA ILE A 65 1.34 -0.26 -5.90
C ILE A 65 1.46 -1.78 -6.07
N PHE A 66 0.34 -2.51 -6.05
CA PHE A 66 0.34 -3.97 -6.13
C PHE A 66 0.89 -4.48 -7.47
N SER A 67 0.42 -3.93 -8.59
CA SER A 67 0.76 -4.36 -9.95
C SER A 67 2.28 -4.44 -10.23
N PRO A 68 3.06 -3.36 -10.03
CA PRO A 68 4.51 -3.40 -10.27
C PRO A 68 5.23 -4.35 -9.30
N LEU A 69 4.83 -4.39 -8.03
CA LEU A 69 5.45 -5.27 -7.03
C LEU A 69 5.18 -6.75 -7.32
N HIS A 70 3.99 -7.08 -7.80
CA HIS A 70 3.63 -8.43 -8.21
C HIS A 70 4.48 -8.89 -9.41
N ASN A 71 4.61 -8.05 -10.43
CA ASN A 71 5.44 -8.34 -11.60
C ASN A 71 6.93 -8.50 -11.24
N MET A 72 7.43 -7.70 -10.28
CA MET A 72 8.82 -7.78 -9.82
C MET A 72 9.11 -9.01 -8.96
N SER A 73 8.11 -9.55 -8.26
CA SER A 73 8.31 -10.64 -7.30
C SER A 73 8.26 -12.04 -7.94
N HIS A 74 8.22 -12.15 -9.27
CA HIS A 74 7.68 -13.31 -10.00
C HIS A 74 6.22 -13.59 -9.57
N PRO A 75 5.42 -14.45 -10.24
CA PRO A 75 4.00 -14.64 -9.90
C PRO A 75 3.79 -15.41 -8.57
N GLY A 76 4.30 -14.87 -7.46
CA GLY A 76 4.26 -15.39 -6.11
C GLY A 76 3.51 -14.43 -5.20
N ILE A 77 2.27 -14.79 -4.85
CA ILE A 77 1.43 -13.96 -3.98
C ILE A 77 2.02 -13.78 -2.58
N ARG A 78 2.72 -14.81 -2.07
CA ARG A 78 3.39 -14.77 -0.76
C ARG A 78 4.51 -13.72 -0.74
N ALA A 79 5.38 -13.73 -1.74
CA ALA A 79 6.48 -12.77 -1.86
C ALA A 79 5.95 -11.33 -2.01
N THR A 80 4.96 -11.15 -2.90
CA THR A 80 4.31 -9.85 -3.13
C THR A 80 3.68 -9.32 -1.83
N THR A 81 2.95 -10.16 -1.10
CA THR A 81 2.28 -9.77 0.14
C THR A 81 3.29 -9.42 1.24
N LYS A 82 4.39 -10.18 1.35
CA LYS A 82 5.48 -9.88 2.30
C LYS A 82 6.12 -8.53 1.99
N LEU A 83 6.40 -8.27 0.71
CA LEU A 83 6.99 -7.01 0.26
C LEU A 83 6.07 -5.82 0.55
N ILE A 84 4.79 -5.95 0.25
CA ILE A 84 3.78 -4.94 0.56
C ILE A 84 3.74 -4.66 2.06
N ARG A 85 3.58 -5.68 2.90
CA ARG A 85 3.49 -5.51 4.36
C ARG A 85 4.73 -4.87 4.97
N SER A 86 5.89 -5.08 4.37
CA SER A 86 7.15 -4.46 4.83
C SER A 86 7.26 -2.96 4.49
N ARG A 87 6.45 -2.45 3.55
CA ARG A 87 6.56 -1.08 3.03
C ARG A 87 5.30 -0.24 3.18
N PHE A 88 4.13 -0.86 3.31
CA PHE A 88 2.83 -0.19 3.23
C PHE A 88 1.85 -0.80 4.24
N VAL A 89 0.83 -0.01 4.59
CA VAL A 89 -0.30 -0.45 5.41
C VAL A 89 -1.60 -0.19 4.68
N TRP A 90 -2.50 -1.17 4.67
CA TRP A 90 -3.91 -0.97 4.41
C TRP A 90 -4.72 -2.13 5.00
N PRO A 91 -5.99 -1.93 5.38
CA PRO A 91 -6.75 -3.00 6.02
C PRO A 91 -6.90 -4.23 5.14
N SER A 92 -6.94 -5.40 5.78
CA SER A 92 -7.12 -6.69 5.09
C SER A 92 -6.12 -6.96 3.96
N THR A 93 -4.86 -6.53 4.09
CA THR A 93 -3.81 -6.66 3.05
C THR A 93 -3.74 -8.07 2.44
N GLY A 94 -3.84 -9.11 3.28
CA GLY A 94 -3.80 -10.50 2.82
C GLY A 94 -5.00 -10.88 1.95
N LYS A 95 -6.23 -10.47 2.33
CA LYS A 95 -7.43 -10.71 1.52
C LYS A 95 -7.36 -9.92 0.22
N TYR A 96 -6.94 -8.66 0.28
CA TYR A 96 -6.76 -7.82 -0.91
C TYR A 96 -5.79 -8.45 -1.91
N CYS A 97 -4.60 -8.83 -1.46
CA CYS A 97 -3.59 -9.46 -2.31
C CYS A 97 -4.12 -10.76 -2.94
N SER A 98 -4.71 -11.65 -2.13
CA SER A 98 -5.29 -12.91 -2.63
C SER A 98 -6.39 -12.69 -3.67
N THR A 99 -7.33 -11.76 -3.43
CA THR A 99 -8.39 -11.43 -4.38
C THR A 99 -7.82 -10.84 -5.66
N TRP A 100 -6.92 -9.86 -5.56
CA TRP A 100 -6.36 -9.19 -6.73
C TRP A 100 -5.44 -10.07 -7.57
N SER A 101 -4.73 -11.01 -6.95
CA SER A 101 -3.92 -11.99 -7.70
C SER A 101 -4.73 -12.85 -8.66
N LYS A 102 -6.02 -13.12 -8.36
CA LYS A 102 -6.91 -13.92 -9.23
C LYS A 102 -7.33 -13.17 -10.49
N TYR A 103 -7.45 -11.84 -10.42
CA TYR A 103 -7.73 -11.00 -11.58
C TYR A 103 -6.49 -10.78 -12.46
N TRP A 104 -5.30 -11.09 -11.94
CA TRP A 104 -4.04 -11.10 -12.67
C TRP A 104 -3.74 -12.50 -13.23
N ILE A 105 -4.57 -12.95 -14.17
CA ILE A 105 -4.15 -13.99 -15.11
C ILE A 105 -3.12 -13.33 -16.03
N PRO A 106 -1.89 -13.85 -16.18
CA PRO A 106 -0.99 -13.35 -17.19
C PRO A 106 -1.68 -13.51 -18.55
N ARG A 107 -2.09 -12.41 -19.20
CA ARG A 107 -2.19 -12.43 -20.65
C ARG A 107 -0.77 -12.74 -21.09
N LYS A 108 -0.51 -13.98 -21.51
CA LYS A 108 0.74 -14.33 -22.17
C LYS A 108 0.96 -13.24 -23.21
N LYS A 109 2.12 -12.57 -23.18
CA LYS A 109 2.55 -11.81 -24.35
C LYS A 109 2.46 -12.80 -25.51
N ALA A 110 1.52 -12.57 -26.42
CA ALA A 110 1.53 -13.23 -27.71
C ALA A 110 2.92 -12.98 -28.30
N LYS A 111 3.56 -14.08 -28.70
CA LYS A 111 4.90 -14.09 -29.29
C LYS A 111 4.91 -13.30 -30.59
#